data_AF-A0A928JDP0-F1
#
_entry.id   AF-A0A928JDP0-F1
#
_cell.length_a   1.000
_cell.length_b   1.000
_cell.length_c   1.000
_cell.angle_alpha   90.00
_cell.angle_beta   90.00
_cell.angle_gamma   90.00
#
_symmetry.space_group_name_H-M   'P 1'
#
loop_
_entity.id
_entity.type
_entity.pdbx_description
1 polymer ?
#
loop_
_entity_poly.entity_id
_entity_poly.type
_entity_poly.pdbx_seq_one_letter_code
_entity_poly.pdbx_strand_id
1 'polypeptide(L)'
;MGLFYFLWLGEHGRGDPRDISKITAEHPDAGQHPEADYWGGIGFMHHWGEPFYGYYYSDDEWVVRRHMKLILQAGIDFLFFDTTNAVIYEKNAKLVLRVLEEYYEDGWDIPKVMFYTNTRSGDTVQRIYEAIYKPGYCRDAWFLWDGKPVIIAVPEDCSEECRAFFTIKLSQWPNEPDKAGGWPWMDFVRPQRVFPNLDGVPECINVSVAQHPQIKFGDSVLYGETANRGRAFHDGRNDPAPDAWTKGYNFSEQFERALEVRAPVTLVTGWNEWIAGRWQGTEDRPIMFVDCCNQEYSRDIEMMRGGYFDNYYKLLCSYTAKLKGEPAEVVLKPGESADFRGYPDGSFNRDAEGYGTRYVNRTGRYCIRKILVSREKDGVRFTLESDRPFDPDDRGGCFMRLWVWNAEGEEIPASTLIREEGENRVTVTVPAERITGPYLDFKAADSREEIRTPEDFYDHGDVLPLGYAKYRVCLSD
;
A
#
# COMPACT_ATOMS: atom_id res chain seq x y z
N MET A 1 1.08 5.16 -12.60
CA MET A 1 1.07 5.28 -11.13
C MET A 1 2.26 4.53 -10.55
N GLY A 2 3.21 5.24 -9.93
CA GLY A 2 4.32 4.63 -9.19
C GLY A 2 4.12 4.80 -7.68
N LEU A 3 4.47 3.79 -6.87
CA LEU A 3 4.35 3.85 -5.41
C LEU A 3 5.71 3.63 -4.74
N PHE A 4 6.10 4.55 -3.85
CA PHE A 4 7.36 4.43 -3.11
C PHE A 4 7.25 3.34 -2.06
N TYR A 5 8.19 2.40 -2.03
CA TYR A 5 8.12 1.22 -1.16
C TYR A 5 9.45 1.00 -0.42
N PHE A 6 9.35 0.72 0.88
CA PHE A 6 10.47 0.64 1.80
C PHE A 6 10.76 -0.81 2.18
N LEU A 7 12.05 -1.16 2.20
CA LEU A 7 12.53 -2.55 2.29
C LEU A 7 13.30 -2.86 3.59
N TRP A 8 13.24 -1.99 4.60
CA TRP A 8 14.29 -1.93 5.61
C TRP A 8 13.83 -2.04 7.07
N LEU A 9 12.55 -2.37 7.30
CA LEU A 9 12.05 -2.73 8.63
C LEU A 9 12.79 -3.99 9.12
N GLY A 10 13.49 -3.87 10.24
CA GLY A 10 14.34 -4.92 10.83
C GLY A 10 15.81 -4.89 10.42
N GLU A 11 16.19 -4.10 9.40
CA GLU A 11 17.58 -4.05 8.89
C GLU A 11 18.52 -3.23 9.78
N HIS A 12 17.96 -2.52 10.77
CA HIS A 12 18.67 -1.62 11.68
C HIS A 12 18.68 -2.15 13.13
N GLY A 13 18.31 -3.42 13.30
CA GLY A 13 18.19 -4.07 14.59
C GLY A 13 16.84 -4.78 14.75
N ARG A 14 16.90 -5.98 15.33
CA ARG A 14 15.75 -6.77 15.74
C ARG A 14 15.66 -6.77 17.26
N GLY A 15 14.55 -6.26 17.79
CA GLY A 15 14.34 -6.06 19.23
C GLY A 15 12.91 -5.59 19.49
N ASP A 16 12.65 -5.12 20.71
CA ASP A 16 11.32 -4.61 21.07
C ASP A 16 10.98 -3.32 20.31
N PRO A 17 9.70 -3.13 19.93
CA PRO A 17 9.28 -1.94 19.22
C PRO A 17 9.29 -0.74 20.16
N ARG A 18 9.87 0.37 19.69
CA ARG A 18 9.67 1.70 20.29
C ARG A 18 8.71 2.46 19.40
N ASP A 19 7.71 3.12 19.98
CA ASP A 19 6.64 3.78 19.24
C ASP A 19 6.49 5.23 19.72
N ILE A 20 6.77 6.18 18.82
CA ILE A 20 6.79 7.61 19.12
C ILE A 20 5.38 8.11 19.50
N SER A 21 4.33 7.65 18.82
CA SER A 21 2.95 8.03 19.15
C SER A 21 2.55 7.55 20.56
N LYS A 22 2.96 6.34 20.94
CA LYS A 22 2.71 5.83 22.29
C LYS A 22 3.52 6.59 23.34
N ILE A 23 4.81 6.86 23.08
CA ILE A 23 5.68 7.63 23.97
C ILE A 23 5.13 9.03 24.20
N THR A 24 4.79 9.76 23.13
CA THR A 24 4.29 11.14 23.21
C THR A 24 2.89 11.24 23.81
N ALA A 25 2.07 10.19 23.69
CA ALA A 25 0.78 10.12 24.37
C ALA A 25 0.93 9.93 25.89
N GLU A 26 1.90 9.12 26.34
CA GLU A 26 2.18 8.90 27.77
C GLU A 26 2.99 10.04 28.40
N HIS A 27 3.89 10.64 27.62
CA HIS A 27 4.82 11.68 28.05
C HIS A 27 4.77 12.87 27.05
N PRO A 28 3.82 13.81 27.21
CA PRO A 28 3.66 14.93 26.28
C PRO A 28 4.88 15.86 26.20
N ASP A 29 5.74 15.89 27.21
CA ASP A 29 6.99 16.65 27.27
C ASP A 29 8.23 15.82 26.91
N ALA A 30 8.07 14.60 26.37
CA ALA A 30 9.15 13.66 26.08
C ALA A 30 10.27 14.23 25.20
N GLY A 31 9.96 15.20 24.34
CA GLY A 31 10.94 15.92 23.52
C GLY A 31 12.02 16.66 24.32
N GLN A 32 11.76 16.97 25.60
CA GLN A 32 12.67 17.69 26.51
C GLN A 32 13.49 16.76 27.41
N HIS A 33 13.26 15.44 27.35
CA HIS A 33 13.91 14.44 28.19
C HIS A 33 14.71 13.44 27.33
N PRO A 34 15.74 13.88 26.58
CA PRO A 34 16.51 13.01 25.70
C PRO A 34 17.20 11.85 26.43
N GLU A 35 17.49 11.98 27.71
CA GLU A 35 18.10 10.95 28.55
C GLU A 35 17.14 9.85 28.98
N ALA A 36 15.82 10.01 28.76
CA ALA A 36 14.85 9.03 29.20
C ALA A 36 14.99 7.68 28.49
N ASP A 37 14.90 6.59 29.26
CA ASP A 37 15.15 5.22 28.79
C ASP A 37 14.24 4.79 27.63
N TYR A 38 13.02 5.34 27.55
CA TYR A 38 12.06 5.05 26.49
C TYR A 38 12.47 5.58 25.11
N TRP A 39 13.50 6.42 25.00
CA TRP A 39 14.09 6.84 23.72
C TRP A 39 15.30 6.01 23.25
N GLY A 40 15.93 5.22 24.13
CA GLY A 40 17.08 4.39 23.77
C GLY A 40 18.33 5.22 23.43
N GLY A 41 19.13 4.79 22.46
CA GLY A 41 20.33 5.52 22.00
C GLY A 41 20.10 6.36 20.75
N ILE A 42 21.08 7.19 20.40
CA ILE A 42 21.14 7.83 19.07
C ILE A 42 21.26 6.74 18.00
N GLY A 43 20.53 6.90 16.89
CA GLY A 43 20.43 5.95 15.79
C GLY A 43 19.40 4.84 16.01
N PHE A 44 18.75 4.77 17.18
CA PHE A 44 17.69 3.78 17.42
C PHE A 44 16.47 4.11 16.55
N MET A 45 15.96 3.07 15.90
CA MET A 45 14.76 3.17 15.08
C MET A 45 13.51 3.12 15.96
N HIS A 46 12.58 4.02 15.70
CA HIS A 46 11.29 4.10 16.38
C HIS A 46 10.17 4.10 15.36
N HIS A 47 9.14 3.30 15.60
CA HIS A 47 7.90 3.37 14.85
C HIS A 47 7.18 4.69 15.13
N TRP A 48 6.63 5.35 14.12
CA TRP A 48 5.78 6.52 14.37
C TRP A 48 4.38 6.10 14.87
N GLY A 49 3.97 4.86 14.61
CA GLY A 49 2.71 4.25 15.04
C GLY A 49 2.70 2.74 14.78
N GLU A 50 1.62 2.05 15.12
CA GLU A 50 1.51 0.60 14.94
C GLU A 50 0.99 0.23 13.53
N PRO A 51 1.78 -0.47 12.70
CA PRO A 51 1.31 -0.96 11.40
C PRO A 51 0.12 -1.89 11.57
N PHE A 52 -0.80 -1.92 10.61
CA PHE A 52 -1.96 -2.80 10.69
C PHE A 52 -1.57 -4.26 10.81
N TYR A 53 -0.47 -4.72 10.21
CA TYR A 53 -0.02 -6.11 10.36
C TYR A 53 0.92 -6.35 11.56
N GLY A 54 0.92 -5.42 12.53
CA GLY A 54 1.82 -5.41 13.67
C GLY A 54 3.20 -4.87 13.31
N TYR A 55 4.12 -4.83 14.28
CA TYR A 55 5.50 -4.40 14.07
C TYR A 55 6.31 -5.48 13.33
N TYR A 56 6.01 -5.68 12.05
CA TYR A 56 6.62 -6.72 11.22
C TYR A 56 8.01 -6.31 10.71
N TYR A 57 8.80 -7.30 10.28
CA TYR A 57 10.04 -7.07 9.53
C TYR A 57 9.80 -7.16 8.03
N SER A 58 10.61 -6.47 7.23
CA SER A 58 10.47 -6.43 5.77
C SER A 58 10.66 -7.79 5.09
N ASP A 59 11.15 -8.81 5.80
CA ASP A 59 11.23 -10.20 5.34
C ASP A 59 10.04 -11.09 5.75
N ASP A 60 8.99 -10.51 6.35
CA ASP A 60 7.72 -11.21 6.61
C ASP A 60 6.94 -11.39 5.29
N GLU A 61 7.10 -12.57 4.69
CA GLU A 61 6.48 -12.92 3.42
C GLU A 61 4.95 -12.85 3.44
N TRP A 62 4.31 -13.13 4.58
CA TRP A 62 2.85 -13.03 4.69
C TRP A 62 2.37 -11.58 4.56
N VAL A 63 3.15 -10.63 5.12
CA VAL A 63 2.89 -9.19 4.98
C VAL A 63 3.18 -8.74 3.55
N VAL A 64 4.30 -9.16 2.96
CA VAL A 64 4.63 -8.86 1.55
C VAL A 64 3.53 -9.31 0.61
N ARG A 65 3.03 -10.55 0.75
CA ARG A 65 1.92 -11.07 -0.07
C ARG A 65 0.67 -10.22 0.06
N ARG A 66 0.30 -9.78 1.28
CA ARG A 66 -0.85 -8.88 1.49
C ARG A 66 -0.64 -7.50 0.88
N HIS A 67 0.54 -6.91 1.06
CA HIS A 67 0.87 -5.64 0.42
C HIS A 67 0.68 -5.73 -1.09
N MET A 68 1.25 -6.76 -1.72
CA MET A 68 1.16 -6.92 -3.17
C MET A 68 -0.29 -7.10 -3.64
N LYS A 69 -1.12 -7.87 -2.91
CA LYS A 69 -2.56 -8.01 -3.22
C LYS A 69 -3.32 -6.68 -3.14
N LEU A 70 -3.04 -5.86 -2.13
CA LEU A 70 -3.66 -4.54 -1.96
C LEU A 70 -3.17 -3.54 -3.03
N ILE A 71 -1.88 -3.56 -3.35
CA ILE A 71 -1.26 -2.70 -4.36
C ILE A 71 -1.78 -3.05 -5.77
N LEU A 72 -1.92 -4.35 -6.06
CA LEU A 72 -2.59 -4.85 -7.26
C LEU A 72 -4.03 -4.35 -7.34
N GLN A 73 -4.79 -4.48 -6.25
CA GLN A 73 -6.18 -3.99 -6.17
C GLN A 73 -6.30 -2.48 -6.32
N ALA A 74 -5.31 -1.71 -5.86
CA ALA A 74 -5.26 -0.27 -6.01
C ALA A 74 -4.92 0.17 -7.44
N GLY A 75 -4.55 -0.74 -8.34
CA GLY A 75 -4.19 -0.44 -9.71
C GLY A 75 -2.85 0.29 -9.82
N ILE A 76 -1.88 0.01 -8.94
CA ILE A 76 -0.53 0.57 -9.04
C ILE A 76 0.25 -0.13 -10.16
N ASP A 77 0.93 0.65 -11.01
CA ASP A 77 1.64 0.11 -12.18
C ASP A 77 3.07 -0.32 -11.86
N PHE A 78 3.73 0.37 -10.92
CA PHE A 78 5.06 0.00 -10.48
C PHE A 78 5.38 0.45 -9.06
N LEU A 79 6.27 -0.29 -8.42
CA LEU A 79 6.95 0.08 -7.18
C LEU A 79 8.33 0.65 -7.52
N PHE A 80 8.71 1.69 -6.81
CA PHE A 80 10.10 2.13 -6.78
C PHE A 80 10.64 1.92 -5.38
N PHE A 81 11.70 1.13 -5.25
CA PHE A 81 12.28 0.79 -3.95
C PHE A 81 13.20 1.88 -3.45
N ASP A 82 13.05 2.22 -2.17
CA ASP A 82 13.97 3.13 -1.48
C ASP A 82 15.33 2.44 -1.27
N THR A 83 16.31 2.91 -2.03
CA THR A 83 17.74 2.60 -1.84
C THR A 83 18.58 3.88 -1.84
N THR A 84 17.94 5.00 -1.48
CA THR A 84 18.53 6.36 -1.56
C THR A 84 19.74 6.54 -0.64
N ASN A 85 19.86 5.70 0.39
CA ASN A 85 20.93 5.72 1.41
C ASN A 85 22.03 4.66 1.18
N ALA A 86 22.19 4.18 -0.05
CA ALA A 86 23.26 3.27 -0.49
C ALA A 86 23.23 1.85 0.07
N VAL A 87 22.08 1.39 0.58
CA VAL A 87 21.82 0.00 0.95
C VAL A 87 20.72 -0.53 0.03
N ILE A 88 20.95 -1.69 -0.58
CA ILE A 88 20.06 -2.25 -1.62
C ILE A 88 18.99 -3.19 -1.08
N TYR A 89 19.12 -3.59 0.20
CA TYR A 89 18.22 -4.52 0.89
C TYR A 89 17.94 -5.79 0.07
N GLU A 90 19.00 -6.41 -0.46
CA GLU A 90 18.91 -7.43 -1.52
C GLU A 90 17.94 -8.56 -1.19
N LYS A 91 18.00 -9.11 0.03
CA LYS A 91 17.10 -10.18 0.49
C LYS A 91 15.63 -9.76 0.38
N ASN A 92 15.29 -8.55 0.86
CA ASN A 92 13.92 -8.06 0.92
C ASN A 92 13.44 -7.64 -0.48
N ALA A 93 14.30 -7.03 -1.30
CA ALA A 93 14.02 -6.73 -2.70
C ALA A 93 13.72 -8.02 -3.50
N LYS A 94 14.55 -9.06 -3.32
CA LYS A 94 14.37 -10.36 -3.99
C LYS A 94 13.13 -11.10 -3.51
N LEU A 95 12.72 -10.94 -2.25
CA LEU A 95 11.47 -11.48 -1.72
C LEU A 95 10.27 -10.86 -2.43
N VAL A 96 10.20 -9.52 -2.52
CA VAL A 96 9.10 -8.82 -3.19
C VAL A 96 9.04 -9.19 -4.68
N LEU A 97 10.19 -9.16 -5.37
CA LEU A 97 10.28 -9.57 -6.78
C LEU A 97 9.79 -11.01 -7.01
N ARG A 98 10.17 -11.95 -6.13
CA ARG A 98 9.72 -13.35 -6.22
C ARG A 98 8.21 -13.48 -6.04
N VAL A 99 7.65 -12.83 -5.02
CA VAL A 99 6.20 -12.85 -4.76
C VAL A 99 5.42 -12.26 -5.95
N LEU A 100 5.93 -11.19 -6.57
CA LEU A 100 5.33 -10.63 -7.78
C LEU A 100 5.46 -11.60 -8.97
N GLU A 101 6.62 -12.22 -9.19
CA GLU A 101 6.81 -13.21 -10.25
C GLU A 101 5.82 -14.38 -10.11
N GLU A 102 5.61 -14.89 -8.89
CA GLU A 102 4.61 -15.95 -8.64
C GLU A 102 3.20 -15.51 -9.07
N TYR A 103 2.79 -14.27 -8.77
CA TYR A 103 1.51 -13.76 -9.25
C TYR A 103 1.47 -13.54 -10.76
N TYR A 104 2.59 -13.14 -11.38
CA TYR A 104 2.70 -13.04 -12.83
C TYR A 104 2.55 -14.42 -13.51
N GLU A 105 3.19 -15.45 -12.97
CA GLU A 105 3.06 -16.85 -13.42
C GLU A 105 1.62 -17.36 -13.29
N ASP A 106 0.89 -16.91 -12.27
CA ASP A 106 -0.55 -17.13 -12.10
C ASP A 106 -1.45 -16.24 -12.99
N GLY A 107 -0.84 -15.44 -13.87
CA GLY A 107 -1.52 -14.63 -14.88
C GLY A 107 -2.16 -13.36 -14.33
N TRP A 108 -1.60 -12.77 -13.28
CA TRP A 108 -1.96 -11.43 -12.81
C TRP A 108 -1.15 -10.36 -13.52
N ASP A 109 -1.79 -9.21 -13.76
CA ASP A 109 -1.09 -8.01 -14.20
C ASP A 109 -0.42 -7.34 -13.00
N ILE A 110 0.85 -7.66 -12.77
CA ILE A 110 1.60 -7.26 -11.59
C ILE A 110 2.14 -5.82 -11.67
N PRO A 111 2.19 -5.09 -10.54
CA PRO A 111 3.04 -3.91 -10.48
C PRO A 111 4.48 -4.33 -10.79
N LYS A 112 5.13 -3.58 -11.66
CA LYS A 112 6.55 -3.77 -11.97
C LYS A 112 7.43 -3.11 -10.91
N VAL A 113 8.75 -3.31 -10.98
CA VAL A 113 9.70 -2.83 -9.97
C VAL A 113 10.88 -2.09 -10.59
N MET A 114 11.25 -0.98 -9.96
CA MET A 114 12.50 -0.26 -10.18
C MET A 114 13.11 0.24 -8.86
N PHE A 115 14.29 0.84 -8.90
CA PHE A 115 15.02 1.32 -7.73
C PHE A 115 15.25 2.82 -7.77
N TYR A 116 15.15 3.48 -6.62
CA TYR A 116 15.58 4.86 -6.43
C TYR A 116 16.90 4.89 -5.65
N THR A 117 17.96 5.40 -6.27
CA THR A 117 19.27 5.65 -5.65
C THR A 117 19.58 7.16 -5.54
N ASN A 118 20.39 7.56 -4.56
CA ASN A 118 20.84 8.96 -4.43
C ASN A 118 22.26 9.05 -3.85
N THR A 119 22.45 8.65 -2.59
CA THR A 119 23.77 8.60 -1.95
C THR A 119 24.60 7.49 -2.58
N ARG A 120 25.85 7.80 -2.99
CA ARG A 120 26.75 6.85 -3.71
C ARG A 120 25.99 6.14 -4.82
N SER A 121 25.32 6.92 -5.67
CA SER A 121 24.34 6.41 -6.63
C SER A 121 24.97 5.36 -7.56
N GLY A 122 26.11 5.67 -8.18
CA GLY A 122 26.83 4.74 -9.07
C GLY A 122 27.16 3.39 -8.44
N ASP A 123 27.77 3.37 -7.26
CA ASP A 123 28.09 2.15 -6.51
C ASP A 123 26.83 1.35 -6.15
N THR A 124 25.73 2.04 -5.85
CA THR A 124 24.45 1.42 -5.49
C THR A 124 23.76 0.82 -6.72
N VAL A 125 23.75 1.54 -7.83
CA VAL A 125 23.27 1.08 -9.14
C VAL A 125 24.06 -0.16 -9.59
N GLN A 126 25.39 -0.14 -9.47
CA GLN A 126 26.24 -1.27 -9.84
C GLN A 126 25.89 -2.53 -9.01
N ARG A 127 25.71 -2.39 -7.69
CA ARG A 127 25.30 -3.50 -6.82
C ARG A 127 23.91 -4.03 -7.16
N ILE A 128 22.95 -3.15 -7.43
CA ILE A 128 21.60 -3.54 -7.89
C ILE A 128 21.67 -4.31 -9.21
N TYR A 129 22.44 -3.79 -10.17
CA TYR A 129 22.64 -4.42 -11.46
C TYR A 129 23.22 -5.83 -11.31
N GLU A 130 24.29 -6.00 -10.54
CA GLU A 130 24.94 -7.30 -10.32
C GLU A 130 24.05 -8.30 -9.58
N ALA A 131 23.28 -7.85 -8.59
CA ALA A 131 22.48 -8.73 -7.74
C ALA A 131 21.17 -9.18 -8.40
N ILE A 132 20.57 -8.35 -9.26
CA ILE A 132 19.18 -8.54 -9.74
C ILE A 132 19.11 -8.56 -11.28
N TYR A 133 19.59 -7.51 -11.93
CA TYR A 133 19.37 -7.33 -13.37
C TYR A 133 20.28 -8.19 -14.24
N LYS A 134 21.59 -8.20 -13.96
CA LYS A 134 22.58 -8.99 -14.71
C LYS A 134 22.27 -10.50 -14.68
N PRO A 135 21.87 -11.10 -13.53
CA PRO A 135 21.46 -12.51 -13.50
C PRO A 135 20.11 -12.78 -14.17
N GLY A 136 19.28 -11.75 -14.41
CA GLY A 136 17.92 -11.95 -14.90
C GLY A 136 16.94 -12.42 -13.84
N TYR A 137 17.10 -11.99 -12.58
CA TYR A 137 16.20 -12.39 -11.50
C TYR A 137 14.82 -11.74 -11.65
N CYS A 138 13.76 -12.55 -11.82
CA CYS A 138 12.36 -12.13 -11.98
C CYS A 138 12.19 -11.05 -13.06
N ARG A 139 12.57 -11.36 -14.30
CA ARG A 139 12.57 -10.40 -15.42
C ARG A 139 11.19 -9.81 -15.71
N ASP A 140 10.15 -10.61 -15.53
CA ASP A 140 8.78 -10.19 -15.81
C ASP A 140 8.27 -9.17 -14.79
N ALA A 141 8.90 -9.07 -13.63
CA ALA A 141 8.64 -8.04 -12.63
C ALA A 141 9.38 -6.71 -12.87
N TRP A 142 10.26 -6.58 -13.87
CA TRP A 142 11.03 -5.34 -14.08
C TRP A 142 10.20 -4.23 -14.72
N PHE A 143 10.32 -3.00 -14.19
CA PHE A 143 9.70 -1.84 -14.81
C PHE A 143 10.55 -1.36 -15.99
N LEU A 144 9.98 -1.44 -17.19
CA LEU A 144 10.64 -1.05 -18.43
C LEU A 144 10.08 0.27 -18.96
N TRP A 145 10.94 1.10 -19.53
CA TRP A 145 10.58 2.30 -20.27
C TRP A 145 11.46 2.41 -21.51
N ASP A 146 10.83 2.57 -22.68
CA ASP A 146 11.49 2.51 -24.00
C ASP A 146 12.34 1.25 -24.20
N GLY A 147 11.83 0.11 -23.71
CA GLY A 147 12.44 -1.21 -23.89
C GLY A 147 13.62 -1.53 -22.95
N LYS A 148 13.96 -0.64 -22.01
CA LYS A 148 15.03 -0.87 -21.02
C LYS A 148 14.51 -0.78 -19.59
N PRO A 149 15.11 -1.51 -18.63
CA PRO A 149 14.78 -1.33 -17.22
C PRO A 149 15.03 0.10 -16.75
N VAL A 150 14.17 0.62 -15.89
CA VAL A 150 14.29 1.98 -15.35
C VAL A 150 15.01 1.98 -14.01
N ILE A 151 15.81 3.01 -13.78
CA ILE A 151 16.38 3.31 -12.46
C ILE A 151 16.40 4.83 -12.24
N ILE A 152 16.14 5.28 -11.01
CA ILE A 152 16.38 6.68 -10.62
C ILE A 152 17.79 6.76 -10.03
N ALA A 153 18.66 7.58 -10.62
CA ALA A 153 20.07 7.65 -10.27
C ALA A 153 20.72 9.01 -10.59
N VAL A 154 22.00 9.12 -10.24
CA VAL A 154 22.94 10.16 -10.71
C VAL A 154 23.77 9.53 -11.85
N PRO A 155 23.48 9.83 -13.13
CA PRO A 155 24.08 9.14 -14.28
C PRO A 155 25.60 9.26 -14.37
N GLU A 156 26.15 10.38 -13.89
CA GLU A 156 27.58 10.68 -13.93
C GLU A 156 28.38 9.69 -13.07
N ASP A 157 27.78 9.19 -11.99
CA ASP A 157 28.40 8.22 -11.08
C ASP A 157 28.34 6.78 -11.62
N CYS A 158 27.45 6.50 -12.58
CA CYS A 158 27.20 5.14 -13.05
C CYS A 158 28.33 4.61 -13.95
N SER A 159 28.51 3.29 -14.00
CA SER A 159 29.40 2.66 -14.99
C SER A 159 28.84 2.79 -16.41
N GLU A 160 29.69 2.67 -17.44
CA GLU A 160 29.23 2.64 -18.84
C GLU A 160 28.26 1.49 -19.11
N GLU A 161 28.50 0.32 -18.50
CA GLU A 161 27.60 -0.84 -18.59
C GLU A 161 26.21 -0.52 -18.04
N CYS A 162 26.13 0.09 -16.85
CA CYS A 162 24.86 0.48 -16.26
C CYS A 162 24.15 1.58 -17.06
N ARG A 163 24.88 2.60 -17.53
CA ARG A 163 24.30 3.65 -18.40
C ARG A 163 23.75 3.10 -19.71
N ALA A 164 24.39 2.07 -20.28
CA ALA A 164 23.90 1.43 -21.49
C ALA A 164 22.67 0.55 -21.22
N PHE A 165 22.63 -0.12 -20.07
CA PHE A 165 21.59 -1.07 -19.70
C PHE A 165 20.27 -0.41 -19.27
N PHE A 166 20.34 0.65 -18.44
CA PHE A 166 19.15 1.29 -17.87
C PHE A 166 18.65 2.50 -18.69
N THR A 167 17.34 2.71 -18.67
CA THR A 167 16.75 4.05 -18.85
C THR A 167 16.88 4.79 -17.52
N ILE A 168 17.77 5.76 -17.44
CA ILE A 168 18.03 6.51 -16.19
C ILE A 168 17.10 7.73 -16.12
N LYS A 169 16.33 7.81 -15.03
CA LYS A 169 15.67 9.04 -14.58
C LYS A 169 16.53 9.71 -13.51
N LEU A 170 16.54 11.04 -13.46
CA LEU A 170 17.39 11.76 -12.51
C LEU A 170 16.78 11.75 -11.11
N SER A 171 17.62 11.53 -10.09
CA SER A 171 17.22 11.78 -8.71
C SER A 171 16.86 13.26 -8.53
N GLN A 172 15.62 13.53 -8.12
CA GLN A 172 15.12 14.86 -7.81
C GLN A 172 14.80 14.98 -6.33
N TRP A 173 15.68 15.65 -5.58
CA TRP A 173 15.43 16.01 -4.19
C TRP A 173 14.46 17.20 -4.11
N PRO A 174 13.65 17.31 -3.04
CA PRO A 174 12.66 18.38 -2.94
C PRO A 174 13.26 19.78 -2.70
N ASN A 175 14.50 19.87 -2.22
CA ASN A 175 15.18 21.13 -1.84
C ASN A 175 16.29 21.57 -2.82
N GLU A 176 16.36 20.98 -4.00
CA GLU A 176 17.30 21.34 -5.05
C GLU A 176 16.57 21.93 -6.27
N PRO A 177 17.29 22.59 -7.20
CA PRO A 177 16.71 23.05 -8.45
C PRO A 177 16.12 21.91 -9.29
N ASP A 178 15.16 22.25 -10.14
CA ASP A 178 14.51 21.32 -11.05
C ASP A 178 15.52 20.73 -12.04
N LYS A 179 15.45 19.41 -12.23
CA LYS A 179 16.23 18.67 -13.21
C LYS A 179 15.31 18.14 -14.30
N ALA A 180 15.60 18.45 -15.57
CA ALA A 180 14.92 17.81 -16.69
C ALA A 180 15.20 16.30 -16.67
N GLY A 181 14.16 15.47 -16.79
CA GLY A 181 14.23 14.02 -16.59
C GLY A 181 14.23 13.59 -15.12
N GLY A 182 14.00 14.52 -14.18
CA GLY A 182 13.96 14.27 -12.74
C GLY A 182 12.65 13.65 -12.27
N TRP A 183 12.75 12.59 -11.46
CA TRP A 183 11.61 11.93 -10.83
C TRP A 183 11.70 12.10 -9.31
N PRO A 184 10.83 12.91 -8.69
CA PRO A 184 10.90 13.20 -7.26
C PRO A 184 10.26 12.11 -6.40
N TRP A 185 10.88 11.84 -5.25
CA TRP A 185 10.21 11.11 -4.17
C TRP A 185 9.31 12.01 -3.33
N MET A 186 9.42 13.34 -3.41
CA MET A 186 8.50 14.29 -2.75
C MET A 186 8.66 15.68 -3.36
N ASP A 187 7.63 16.52 -3.25
CA ASP A 187 7.74 17.94 -3.55
C ASP A 187 7.34 18.82 -2.35
N PHE A 188 8.16 19.82 -2.05
CA PHE A 188 7.89 20.82 -1.01
C PHE A 188 7.25 22.10 -1.56
N VAL A 189 7.11 22.23 -2.89
CA VAL A 189 6.45 23.36 -3.55
C VAL A 189 4.94 23.12 -3.66
N ARG A 190 4.16 24.20 -3.54
CA ARG A 190 2.70 24.18 -3.76
C ARG A 190 2.24 25.28 -4.71
N PRO A 191 1.35 24.99 -5.68
CA PRO A 191 0.92 23.64 -6.10
C PRO A 191 2.13 22.79 -6.53
N GLN A 192 2.02 21.46 -6.49
CA GLN A 192 3.17 20.59 -6.82
C GLN A 192 3.69 20.93 -8.22
N ARG A 193 5.01 20.91 -8.36
CA ARG A 193 5.70 21.04 -9.64
C ARG A 193 5.39 19.84 -10.52
N VAL A 194 5.46 20.08 -11.83
CA VAL A 194 5.37 19.04 -12.86
C VAL A 194 6.74 18.98 -13.51
N PHE A 195 7.43 17.86 -13.33
CA PHE A 195 8.80 17.67 -13.78
C PHE A 195 8.80 17.24 -15.26
N PRO A 196 9.54 17.95 -16.13
CA PRO A 196 9.61 17.59 -17.53
C PRO A 196 10.59 16.44 -17.76
N ASN A 197 10.44 15.74 -18.89
CA ASN A 197 11.45 14.84 -19.43
C ASN A 197 12.66 15.64 -20.00
N LEU A 198 13.63 14.94 -20.59
CA LEU A 198 14.83 15.57 -21.18
C LEU A 198 14.52 16.49 -22.37
N ASP A 199 13.38 16.32 -23.03
CA ASP A 199 12.92 17.18 -24.13
C ASP A 199 12.12 18.39 -23.65
N GLY A 200 11.96 18.57 -22.33
CA GLY A 200 11.20 19.67 -21.74
C GLY A 200 9.68 19.44 -21.69
N VAL A 201 9.20 18.23 -22.00
CA VAL A 201 7.76 17.89 -21.99
C VAL A 201 7.35 17.41 -20.59
N PRO A 202 6.24 17.90 -20.00
CA PRO A 202 5.73 17.43 -18.71
C PRO A 202 5.63 15.89 -18.62
N GLU A 203 6.28 15.28 -17.64
CA GLU A 203 6.37 13.81 -17.52
C GLU A 203 5.89 13.30 -16.16
N CYS A 204 6.31 13.94 -15.07
CA CYS A 204 6.13 13.39 -13.73
C CYS A 204 5.57 14.41 -12.73
N ILE A 205 4.65 13.97 -11.87
CA ILE A 205 4.21 14.70 -10.66
C ILE A 205 4.27 13.76 -9.46
N ASN A 206 4.62 14.27 -8.28
CA ASN A 206 4.57 13.49 -7.03
C ASN A 206 3.42 13.94 -6.13
N VAL A 207 2.70 12.99 -5.55
CA VAL A 207 1.69 13.18 -4.53
C VAL A 207 2.15 12.54 -3.21
N SER A 208 1.82 13.18 -2.10
CA SER A 208 2.24 12.72 -0.77
C SER A 208 1.18 13.03 0.26
N VAL A 209 1.00 12.15 1.24
CA VAL A 209 0.01 12.33 2.31
C VAL A 209 0.42 13.41 3.33
N ALA A 210 1.73 13.64 3.47
CA ALA A 210 2.34 14.69 4.30
C ALA A 210 3.67 15.12 3.66
N GLN A 211 4.11 16.34 3.95
CA GLN A 211 5.38 16.92 3.49
C GLN A 211 6.11 17.61 4.63
N HIS A 212 7.42 17.39 4.74
CA HIS A 212 8.31 18.07 5.69
C HIS A 212 9.27 19.08 5.06
N PRO A 213 8.83 20.26 4.58
CA PRO A 213 9.74 21.32 4.12
C PRO A 213 10.81 21.74 5.13
N GLN A 214 10.58 21.52 6.44
CA GLN A 214 11.56 21.78 7.50
C GLN A 214 12.51 20.60 7.75
N ILE A 215 12.35 19.50 7.02
CA ILE A 215 13.10 18.24 7.09
C ILE A 215 12.75 17.37 8.31
N LYS A 216 12.36 17.94 9.45
CA LYS A 216 12.16 17.17 10.69
C LYS A 216 10.69 17.15 11.10
N PHE A 217 9.98 16.09 10.74
CA PHE A 217 8.60 15.91 11.22
C PHE A 217 8.52 15.81 12.75
N GLY A 218 9.56 15.28 13.39
CA GLY A 218 9.66 15.21 14.84
C GLY A 218 9.47 16.55 15.53
N ASP A 219 9.95 17.64 14.91
CA ASP A 219 9.85 18.98 15.51
C ASP A 219 8.39 19.45 15.64
N SER A 220 7.51 19.00 14.73
CA SER A 220 6.09 19.37 14.77
C SER A 220 5.35 18.73 15.95
N VAL A 221 5.74 17.51 16.31
CA VAL A 221 5.12 16.76 17.42
C VAL A 221 5.78 17.11 18.75
N LEU A 222 7.11 17.16 18.81
CA LEU A 222 7.86 17.32 20.05
C LEU A 222 7.99 18.79 20.49
N TYR A 223 7.93 19.74 19.56
CA TYR A 223 8.24 21.15 19.82
C TYR A 223 7.24 22.14 19.21
N GLY A 224 6.16 21.67 18.58
CA GLY A 224 5.11 22.52 18.00
C GLY A 224 5.53 23.29 16.74
N GLU A 225 6.50 22.79 15.98
CA GLU A 225 6.89 23.37 14.69
C GLU A 225 5.74 23.31 13.66
N THR A 226 5.46 24.42 12.98
CA THR A 226 4.29 24.55 12.08
C THR A 226 4.64 24.60 10.60
N ALA A 227 5.94 24.63 10.25
CA ALA A 227 6.38 24.68 8.85
C ALA A 227 6.12 23.39 8.05
N ASN A 228 6.02 22.24 8.72
CA ASN A 228 5.67 20.97 8.08
C ASN A 228 4.17 20.93 7.74
N ARG A 229 3.83 20.17 6.71
CA ARG A 229 2.47 20.02 6.19
C ARG A 229 2.03 18.57 6.45
N GLY A 230 1.22 18.35 7.46
CA GLY A 230 0.76 17.02 7.82
C GLY A 230 -0.40 16.55 6.93
N ARG A 231 -1.05 15.46 7.34
CA ARG A 231 -2.19 14.88 6.61
C ARG A 231 -3.42 15.79 6.62
N ALA A 232 -3.56 16.61 7.65
CA ALA A 232 -4.60 17.61 7.81
C ALA A 232 -4.29 18.93 7.08
N PHE A 233 -3.19 19.04 6.33
CA PHE A 233 -2.89 20.27 5.59
C PHE A 233 -3.88 20.49 4.45
N HIS A 234 -4.56 21.65 4.44
CA HIS A 234 -5.36 22.12 3.32
C HIS A 234 -5.52 23.65 3.37
N ASP A 235 -5.82 24.25 2.23
CA ASP A 235 -6.06 25.71 2.11
C ASP A 235 -4.93 26.55 2.73
N GLY A 236 -3.68 26.08 2.58
CA GLY A 236 -2.47 26.78 3.02
C GLY A 236 -2.08 26.62 4.49
N ARG A 237 -2.74 25.75 5.27
CA ARG A 237 -2.43 25.51 6.69
C ARG A 237 -2.75 24.07 7.14
N ASN A 238 -2.17 23.63 8.26
CA ASN A 238 -2.63 22.43 8.95
C ASN A 238 -3.95 22.74 9.68
N ASP A 239 -4.99 21.94 9.47
CA ASP A 239 -6.23 22.03 10.25
C ASP A 239 -5.94 21.61 11.71
N PRO A 240 -6.24 22.48 12.71
CA PRO A 240 -5.92 22.21 14.10
C PRO A 240 -6.87 21.22 14.78
N ALA A 241 -7.96 20.78 14.14
CA ALA A 241 -8.90 19.86 14.76
C ALA A 241 -8.21 18.52 15.09
N PRO A 242 -8.40 17.96 16.31
CA PRO A 242 -7.65 16.78 16.77
C PRO A 242 -7.80 15.52 15.89
N ASP A 243 -8.88 15.42 15.11
CA ASP A 243 -9.17 14.32 14.20
C ASP A 243 -9.06 14.71 12.71
N ALA A 244 -8.54 15.89 12.38
CA ALA A 244 -8.43 16.36 10.99
C ALA A 244 -7.53 15.46 10.13
N TRP A 245 -6.52 14.83 10.75
CA TRP A 245 -5.65 13.83 10.13
C TRP A 245 -6.42 12.58 9.64
N THR A 246 -7.70 12.42 9.96
CA THR A 246 -8.55 11.33 9.44
C THR A 246 -9.24 11.67 8.13
N LYS A 247 -9.28 12.96 7.74
CA LYS A 247 -10.08 13.45 6.60
C LYS A 247 -9.37 13.35 5.25
N GLY A 248 -8.05 13.15 5.26
CA GLY A 248 -7.24 12.99 4.04
C GLY A 248 -7.19 14.22 3.14
N TYR A 249 -7.29 15.42 3.74
CA TYR A 249 -7.35 16.66 2.97
C TYR A 249 -6.11 16.90 2.13
N ASN A 250 -4.92 16.76 2.73
CA ASN A 250 -3.67 16.99 2.01
C ASN A 250 -3.56 16.07 0.80
N PHE A 251 -3.77 14.77 1.02
CA PHE A 251 -3.62 13.78 -0.04
C PHE A 251 -4.61 14.02 -1.19
N SER A 252 -5.84 14.42 -0.85
CA SER A 252 -6.86 14.76 -1.83
C SER A 252 -6.45 15.99 -2.65
N GLU A 253 -6.01 17.09 -2.03
CA GLU A 253 -5.54 18.29 -2.73
C GLU A 253 -4.38 17.98 -3.69
N GLN A 254 -3.42 17.16 -3.25
CA GLN A 254 -2.30 16.70 -4.06
C GLN A 254 -2.75 15.87 -5.27
N PHE A 255 -3.77 15.01 -5.10
CA PHE A 255 -4.31 14.22 -6.19
C PHE A 255 -5.21 15.00 -7.14
N GLU A 256 -6.02 15.94 -6.66
CA GLU A 256 -6.81 16.82 -7.53
C GLU A 256 -5.88 17.59 -8.47
N ARG A 257 -4.74 18.06 -7.98
CA ARG A 257 -3.71 18.66 -8.85
C ARG A 257 -3.18 17.67 -9.89
N ALA A 258 -2.95 16.41 -9.53
CA ALA A 258 -2.53 15.38 -10.47
C ALA A 258 -3.61 15.09 -11.54
N LEU A 259 -4.89 15.12 -11.16
CA LEU A 259 -6.04 14.98 -12.08
C LEU A 259 -6.18 16.16 -13.03
N GLU A 260 -5.86 17.38 -12.59
CA GLU A 260 -5.84 18.58 -13.44
C GLU A 260 -4.72 18.53 -14.49
N VAL A 261 -3.51 18.18 -14.05
CA VAL A 261 -2.31 18.19 -14.91
C VAL A 261 -2.28 16.99 -15.85
N ARG A 262 -2.70 15.82 -15.37
CA ARG A 262 -2.62 14.53 -16.08
C ARG A 262 -1.25 14.23 -16.68
N ALA A 263 -0.20 14.40 -15.86
CA ALA A 263 1.14 14.00 -16.25
C ALA A 263 1.18 12.48 -16.54
N PRO A 264 2.00 12.01 -17.50
CA PRO A 264 2.14 10.58 -17.81
C PRO A 264 2.45 9.71 -16.58
N VAL A 265 3.21 10.23 -15.63
CA VAL A 265 3.59 9.54 -14.40
C VAL A 265 3.15 10.35 -13.18
N THR A 266 2.36 9.71 -12.31
CA THR A 266 2.11 10.17 -10.94
C THR A 266 2.83 9.23 -9.98
N LEU A 267 3.74 9.77 -9.18
CA LEU A 267 4.45 9.06 -8.12
C LEU A 267 3.78 9.33 -6.77
N VAL A 268 3.64 8.30 -5.94
CA VAL A 268 3.00 8.38 -4.62
C VAL A 268 4.03 8.11 -3.53
N THR A 269 4.06 8.97 -2.52
CA THR A 269 4.96 8.84 -1.37
C THR A 269 4.17 8.69 -0.09
N GLY A 270 4.28 7.55 0.60
CA GLY A 270 4.80 6.23 0.19
C GLY A 270 4.02 5.13 0.92
N TRP A 271 4.29 3.84 0.67
CA TRP A 271 3.48 2.76 1.24
C TRP A 271 3.75 2.53 2.74
N ASN A 272 4.97 2.10 3.12
CA ASN A 272 5.25 1.45 4.40
C ASN A 272 6.48 2.00 5.17
N GLU A 273 6.68 3.31 5.22
CA GLU A 273 7.76 3.92 6.01
C GLU A 273 7.34 4.05 7.48
N TRP A 274 7.41 2.95 8.23
CA TRP A 274 6.89 2.93 9.60
C TRP A 274 7.83 3.47 10.67
N ILE A 275 9.13 3.52 10.41
CA ILE A 275 10.12 3.86 11.43
C ILE A 275 10.96 5.07 11.02
N ALA A 276 11.48 5.78 12.02
CA ALA A 276 12.45 6.85 11.85
C ALA A 276 13.58 6.70 12.88
N GLY A 277 14.80 7.06 12.48
CA GLY A 277 15.94 7.09 13.38
C GLY A 277 15.83 8.26 14.37
N ARG A 278 16.15 7.98 15.63
CA ARG A 278 16.36 9.04 16.63
C ARG A 278 17.74 9.65 16.45
N TRP A 279 17.81 10.95 16.21
CA TRP A 279 19.07 11.67 16.04
C TRP A 279 19.28 12.76 17.08
N GLN A 280 20.53 13.17 17.25
CA GLN A 280 20.90 14.30 18.09
C GLN A 280 20.40 15.60 17.45
N GLY A 281 19.58 16.35 18.18
CA GLY A 281 19.15 17.68 17.79
C GLY A 281 19.97 18.79 18.46
N THR A 282 19.43 20.01 18.45
CA THR A 282 20.03 21.19 19.10
C THR A 282 19.75 21.21 20.60
N GLU A 283 20.35 22.13 21.35
CA GLU A 283 20.08 22.28 22.79
C GLU A 283 18.59 22.51 23.09
N ASP A 284 17.92 23.39 22.33
CA ASP A 284 16.48 23.68 22.51
C ASP A 284 15.54 22.58 21.98
N ARG A 285 16.05 21.70 21.10
CA ARG A 285 15.29 20.64 20.42
C ARG A 285 16.15 19.38 20.39
N PRO A 286 16.38 18.73 21.55
CA PRO A 286 17.45 17.75 21.70
C PRO A 286 17.22 16.43 20.97
N ILE A 287 15.99 16.13 20.58
CA ILE A 287 15.60 14.91 19.88
C ILE A 287 15.13 15.25 18.47
N MET A 288 15.69 14.58 17.47
CA MET A 288 15.35 14.79 16.08
C MET A 288 14.85 13.51 15.42
N PHE A 289 13.62 13.56 14.88
CA PHE A 289 13.10 12.58 13.93
C PHE A 289 12.84 13.26 12.59
N VAL A 290 13.39 12.71 11.52
CA VAL A 290 13.37 13.32 10.18
C VAL A 290 12.07 12.96 9.45
N ASP A 291 11.90 11.67 9.17
CA ASP A 291 10.98 11.19 8.14
C ASP A 291 9.56 10.93 8.60
N CYS A 292 9.35 10.54 9.86
CA CYS A 292 8.05 10.19 10.42
C CYS A 292 8.05 10.41 11.94
N CYS A 293 6.90 10.77 12.51
CA CYS A 293 6.77 10.99 13.97
C CYS A 293 5.42 10.56 14.58
N ASN A 294 4.29 10.83 13.93
CA ASN A 294 2.97 10.39 14.40
C ASN A 294 1.95 10.32 13.23
N GLN A 295 0.68 10.07 13.53
CA GLN A 295 -0.41 9.96 12.55
C GLN A 295 -0.53 11.18 11.62
N GLU A 296 -0.27 12.39 12.11
CA GLU A 296 -0.37 13.62 11.30
C GLU A 296 0.91 13.89 10.50
N TYR A 297 2.06 13.55 11.07
CA TYR A 297 3.38 13.86 10.55
C TYR A 297 4.17 12.58 10.23
N SER A 298 3.69 11.83 9.24
CA SER A 298 4.35 10.67 8.65
C SER A 298 3.95 10.51 7.18
N ARG A 299 4.75 9.78 6.39
CA ARG A 299 4.64 9.73 4.92
C ARG A 299 3.99 8.46 4.38
N ASP A 300 3.83 7.44 5.19
CA ASP A 300 3.21 6.15 4.88
C ASP A 300 1.70 6.25 4.58
N ILE A 301 1.17 5.30 3.82
CA ILE A 301 -0.27 5.15 3.55
C ILE A 301 -0.77 3.71 3.76
N GLU A 302 0.11 2.78 4.17
CA GLU A 302 -0.26 1.45 4.63
C GLU A 302 -1.26 1.57 5.78
N MET A 303 -2.18 0.61 5.90
CA MET A 303 -3.17 0.61 6.96
C MET A 303 -2.55 0.63 8.36
N MET A 304 -3.25 1.25 9.31
CA MET A 304 -2.79 1.42 10.69
C MET A 304 -3.70 0.72 11.70
N ARG A 305 -3.11 0.08 12.72
CA ARG A 305 -3.86 -0.45 13.88
C ARG A 305 -4.25 0.70 14.81
N GLY A 306 -5.53 0.81 15.18
CA GLY A 306 -6.01 1.80 16.17
C GLY A 306 -5.92 3.27 15.73
N GLY A 307 -5.66 3.54 14.44
CA GLY A 307 -5.57 4.88 13.86
C GLY A 307 -6.55 5.09 12.71
N TYR A 308 -6.05 5.54 11.55
CA TYR A 308 -6.87 5.83 10.37
C TYR A 308 -7.35 4.56 9.63
N PHE A 309 -7.06 3.37 10.17
CA PHE A 309 -7.33 2.08 9.55
C PHE A 309 -6.93 2.05 8.08
N ASP A 310 -7.87 2.01 7.13
CA ASP A 310 -7.62 1.92 5.69
C ASP A 310 -8.01 3.18 4.90
N ASN A 311 -8.25 4.30 5.58
CA ASN A 311 -8.73 5.54 4.93
C ASN A 311 -7.82 5.97 3.77
N TYR A 312 -6.50 5.98 3.96
CA TYR A 312 -5.53 6.42 2.96
C TYR A 312 -5.37 5.42 1.81
N TYR A 313 -5.47 4.12 2.09
CA TYR A 313 -5.55 3.08 1.06
C TYR A 313 -6.79 3.27 0.17
N LYS A 314 -7.95 3.54 0.76
CA LYS A 314 -9.19 3.78 -0.01
C LYS A 314 -9.11 5.04 -0.88
N LEU A 315 -8.48 6.11 -0.37
CA LEU A 315 -8.21 7.31 -1.17
C LEU A 315 -7.28 6.99 -2.35
N LEU A 316 -6.21 6.21 -2.13
CA LEU A 316 -5.31 5.76 -3.19
C LEU A 316 -6.06 5.00 -4.28
N CYS A 317 -6.90 4.03 -3.92
CA CYS A 317 -7.71 3.27 -4.88
C CYS A 317 -8.63 4.20 -5.70
N SER A 318 -9.35 5.10 -5.03
CA SER A 318 -10.29 6.01 -5.69
C SER A 318 -9.59 6.94 -6.69
N TYR A 319 -8.48 7.57 -6.28
CA TYR A 319 -7.75 8.49 -7.15
C TYR A 319 -7.00 7.78 -8.28
N THR A 320 -6.49 6.58 -8.04
CA THR A 320 -5.86 5.78 -9.10
C THR A 320 -6.87 5.42 -10.19
N ALA A 321 -8.07 4.95 -9.82
CA ALA A 321 -9.13 4.66 -10.78
C ALA A 321 -9.53 5.92 -11.59
N LYS A 322 -9.67 7.08 -10.93
CA LYS A 322 -9.96 8.37 -11.61
C LYS A 322 -8.86 8.78 -12.59
N LEU A 323 -7.58 8.64 -12.22
CA LEU A 323 -6.45 8.98 -13.09
C LEU A 323 -6.41 8.08 -14.33
N LYS A 324 -6.65 6.78 -14.15
CA LYS A 324 -6.68 5.78 -15.22
C LYS A 324 -7.94 5.82 -16.08
N GLY A 325 -9.01 6.50 -15.62
CA GLY A 325 -10.29 6.54 -16.32
C GLY A 325 -10.98 5.17 -16.33
N GLU A 326 -10.70 4.34 -15.32
CA GLU A 326 -11.32 3.02 -15.19
C GLU A 326 -12.81 3.18 -14.83
N PRO A 327 -13.71 2.41 -15.47
CA PRO A 327 -15.11 2.42 -15.10
C PRO A 327 -15.28 1.90 -13.67
N ALA A 328 -16.08 2.59 -12.87
CA ALA A 328 -16.27 2.26 -11.47
C ALA A 328 -16.98 0.90 -11.24
N GLU A 329 -17.62 0.33 -12.27
CA GLU A 329 -18.57 -0.77 -12.12
C GLU A 329 -18.51 -1.76 -13.30
N VAL A 330 -18.68 -3.04 -13.01
CA VAL A 330 -18.90 -4.08 -14.03
C VAL A 330 -20.39 -4.10 -14.37
N VAL A 331 -20.76 -3.88 -15.62
CA VAL A 331 -22.16 -3.88 -16.07
C VAL A 331 -22.56 -5.28 -16.56
N LEU A 332 -23.68 -5.81 -16.06
CA LEU A 332 -24.24 -7.11 -16.41
C LEU A 332 -25.67 -6.99 -16.94
N LYS A 333 -25.90 -7.40 -18.19
CA LYS A 333 -27.23 -7.54 -18.78
C LYS A 333 -27.86 -8.90 -18.48
N PRO A 334 -29.19 -9.07 -18.65
CA PRO A 334 -29.83 -10.37 -18.46
C PRO A 334 -29.19 -11.47 -19.31
N GLY A 335 -28.76 -12.55 -18.66
CA GLY A 335 -28.06 -13.69 -19.30
C GLY A 335 -26.54 -13.54 -19.40
N GLU A 336 -25.96 -12.42 -18.96
CA GLU A 336 -24.51 -12.22 -18.91
C GLU A 336 -23.91 -12.64 -17.56
N SER A 337 -22.60 -12.84 -17.55
CA SER A 337 -21.83 -13.13 -16.36
C SER A 337 -20.47 -12.44 -16.35
N ALA A 338 -19.92 -12.23 -15.16
CA ALA A 338 -18.57 -11.70 -14.95
C ALA A 338 -17.80 -12.52 -13.92
N ASP A 339 -16.50 -12.60 -14.14
CA ASP A 339 -15.56 -13.32 -13.30
C ASP A 339 -14.76 -12.36 -12.42
N PHE A 340 -14.77 -12.62 -11.11
CA PHE A 340 -13.90 -11.94 -10.14
C PHE A 340 -12.89 -12.96 -9.63
N ARG A 341 -11.63 -12.80 -10.02
CA ARG A 341 -10.53 -13.73 -9.68
C ARG A 341 -10.05 -13.48 -8.25
N GLY A 342 -9.73 -14.54 -7.52
CA GLY A 342 -9.07 -14.49 -6.22
C GLY A 342 -7.62 -14.97 -6.28
N TYR A 343 -6.85 -14.58 -5.27
CA TYR A 343 -5.41 -14.81 -5.27
C TYR A 343 -5.06 -16.26 -4.92
N PRO A 344 -4.02 -16.84 -5.55
CA PRO A 344 -3.67 -18.25 -5.39
C PRO A 344 -3.36 -18.68 -3.96
N ASP A 345 -2.79 -17.76 -3.21
CA ASP A 345 -2.25 -17.90 -1.88
C ASP A 345 -3.14 -17.19 -0.84
N GLY A 346 -4.45 -17.10 -1.11
CA GLY A 346 -5.43 -16.53 -0.19
C GLY A 346 -5.35 -17.09 1.24
N SER A 347 -5.09 -18.39 1.38
CA SER A 347 -4.95 -19.10 2.65
C SER A 347 -3.51 -19.20 3.18
N PHE A 348 -2.57 -18.38 2.67
CA PHE A 348 -1.17 -18.40 3.12
C PHE A 348 -1.06 -18.10 4.63
N ASN A 349 -0.38 -18.98 5.36
CA ASN A 349 -0.23 -18.87 6.82
C ASN A 349 0.91 -17.92 7.19
N ARG A 350 0.79 -17.26 8.34
CA ARG A 350 1.87 -16.48 8.94
C ARG A 350 2.54 -17.26 10.04
N ASP A 351 3.87 -17.24 10.07
CA ASP A 351 4.69 -17.71 11.17
C ASP A 351 6.04 -16.98 11.12
N ALA A 352 6.03 -15.70 11.49
CA ALA A 352 7.13 -14.78 11.24
C ALA A 352 7.53 -14.01 12.51
N GLU A 353 8.82 -13.69 12.61
CA GLU A 353 9.34 -12.81 13.65
C GLU A 353 8.96 -11.36 13.34
N GLY A 354 8.62 -10.60 14.36
CA GLY A 354 8.54 -9.14 14.31
C GLY A 354 9.21 -8.53 15.54
N TYR A 355 9.12 -7.22 15.69
CA TYR A 355 9.71 -6.52 16.83
C TYR A 355 9.08 -7.01 18.14
N GLY A 356 9.90 -7.61 19.01
CA GLY A 356 9.52 -8.09 20.34
C GLY A 356 8.55 -9.26 20.39
N THR A 357 8.16 -9.84 19.25
CA THR A 357 7.13 -10.90 19.20
C THR A 357 7.23 -11.78 17.96
N ARG A 358 6.48 -12.89 17.96
CA ARG A 358 6.30 -13.76 16.80
C ARG A 358 4.84 -13.74 16.39
N TYR A 359 4.57 -13.37 15.15
CA TYR A 359 3.23 -13.33 14.58
C TYR A 359 2.87 -14.67 13.95
N VAL A 360 1.76 -15.26 14.40
CA VAL A 360 1.22 -16.51 13.87
C VAL A 360 -0.22 -16.28 13.42
N ASN A 361 -0.54 -16.67 12.19
CA ASN A 361 -1.88 -16.62 11.64
C ASN A 361 -2.15 -17.90 10.84
N ARG A 362 -3.12 -18.69 11.31
CA ARG A 362 -3.54 -19.96 10.70
C ARG A 362 -5.05 -19.98 10.39
N THR A 363 -5.61 -18.78 10.23
CA THR A 363 -7.05 -18.57 10.01
C THR A 363 -7.47 -18.97 8.59
N GLY A 364 -6.54 -18.96 7.62
CA GLY A 364 -6.74 -19.48 6.28
C GLY A 364 -7.20 -20.94 6.28
N ARG A 365 -8.27 -21.22 5.53
CA ARG A 365 -8.80 -22.58 5.33
C ARG A 365 -8.75 -22.96 3.87
N TYR A 366 -9.62 -22.44 3.03
CA TYR A 366 -9.61 -22.60 1.57
C TYR A 366 -9.21 -21.29 0.90
N CYS A 367 -8.62 -21.37 -0.30
CA CYS A 367 -8.44 -20.17 -1.14
C CYS A 367 -9.66 -20.04 -2.05
N ILE A 368 -10.34 -18.90 -2.02
CA ILE A 368 -11.38 -18.54 -2.97
C ILE A 368 -10.68 -18.17 -4.29
N ARG A 369 -10.72 -19.07 -5.27
CA ARG A 369 -10.07 -18.86 -6.58
C ARG A 369 -10.86 -17.92 -7.48
N LYS A 370 -12.18 -17.92 -7.35
CA LYS A 370 -13.07 -17.21 -8.26
C LYS A 370 -14.46 -16.99 -7.65
N ILE A 371 -15.07 -15.85 -7.97
CA ILE A 371 -16.51 -15.60 -7.85
C ILE A 371 -17.04 -15.35 -9.27
N LEU A 372 -17.87 -16.25 -9.77
CA LEU A 372 -18.65 -16.02 -10.99
C LEU A 372 -19.97 -15.37 -10.60
N VAL A 373 -20.26 -14.19 -11.15
CA VAL A 373 -21.54 -13.50 -10.96
C VAL A 373 -22.34 -13.57 -12.25
N SER A 374 -23.51 -14.20 -12.21
CA SER A 374 -24.39 -14.39 -13.36
C SER A 374 -25.72 -13.69 -13.13
N ARG A 375 -26.13 -12.84 -14.07
CA ARG A 375 -27.45 -12.21 -14.03
C ARG A 375 -28.47 -13.12 -14.73
N GLU A 376 -29.37 -13.66 -13.94
CA GLU A 376 -30.41 -14.58 -14.41
C GLU A 376 -31.76 -13.87 -14.50
N LYS A 377 -32.79 -14.57 -15.01
CA LYS A 377 -34.15 -14.01 -15.09
C LYS A 377 -34.76 -13.77 -13.71
N ASP A 378 -34.45 -14.64 -12.76
CA ASP A 378 -35.10 -14.69 -11.45
C ASP A 378 -34.20 -14.13 -10.33
N GLY A 379 -33.07 -13.51 -10.67
CA GLY A 379 -32.13 -12.94 -9.69
C GLY A 379 -30.68 -12.88 -10.17
N VAL A 380 -29.76 -12.77 -9.23
CA VAL A 380 -28.31 -12.80 -9.47
C VAL A 380 -27.70 -13.98 -8.74
N ARG A 381 -26.97 -14.82 -9.46
CA ARG A 381 -26.30 -16.01 -8.93
C ARG A 381 -24.81 -15.75 -8.78
N PHE A 382 -24.29 -16.02 -7.59
CA PHE A 382 -22.88 -15.99 -7.24
C PHE A 382 -22.38 -17.42 -7.11
N THR A 383 -21.31 -17.80 -7.80
CA THR A 383 -20.65 -19.10 -7.63
C THR A 383 -19.23 -18.87 -7.14
N LEU A 384 -18.99 -19.19 -5.87
CA LEU A 384 -17.67 -19.15 -5.26
C LEU A 384 -16.99 -20.50 -5.51
N GLU A 385 -15.78 -20.49 -6.04
CA GLU A 385 -14.97 -21.68 -6.31
C GLU A 385 -13.72 -21.67 -5.44
N SER A 386 -13.46 -22.76 -4.72
CA SER A 386 -12.24 -22.96 -3.94
C SER A 386 -11.15 -23.67 -4.72
N ASP A 387 -9.92 -23.58 -4.19
CA ASP A 387 -8.74 -24.27 -4.73
C ASP A 387 -8.84 -25.81 -4.68
N ARG A 388 -9.70 -26.35 -3.81
CA ARG A 388 -9.87 -27.79 -3.59
C ARG A 388 -11.25 -28.12 -3.00
N PRO A 389 -11.69 -29.40 -3.05
CA PRO A 389 -12.92 -29.83 -2.40
C PRO A 389 -12.96 -29.51 -0.90
N PHE A 390 -14.16 -29.21 -0.40
CA PHE A 390 -14.43 -28.93 0.99
C PHE A 390 -14.45 -30.24 1.81
N ASP A 391 -13.80 -30.21 2.96
CA ASP A 391 -14.05 -31.17 4.05
C ASP A 391 -15.47 -30.93 4.60
N PRO A 392 -16.41 -31.88 4.54
CA PRO A 392 -17.78 -31.70 5.01
C PRO A 392 -17.89 -31.38 6.51
N ASP A 393 -16.88 -31.73 7.31
CA ASP A 393 -16.88 -31.51 8.75
C ASP A 393 -16.22 -30.17 9.14
N ASP A 394 -15.42 -29.57 8.26
CA ASP A 394 -14.76 -28.27 8.50
C ASP A 394 -15.70 -27.10 8.16
N ARG A 395 -16.62 -26.81 9.09
CA ARG A 395 -17.63 -25.75 8.99
C ARG A 395 -17.56 -24.68 10.08
N GLY A 396 -16.51 -24.69 10.92
CA GLY A 396 -16.32 -23.68 11.98
C GLY A 396 -16.14 -22.27 11.41
N GLY A 397 -16.16 -21.22 12.24
CA GLY A 397 -15.87 -19.83 11.81
C GLY A 397 -16.67 -19.35 10.60
N CYS A 398 -16.02 -18.60 9.71
CA CYS A 398 -16.63 -18.03 8.52
C CYS A 398 -16.37 -18.91 7.27
N PHE A 399 -17.14 -19.99 7.09
CA PHE A 399 -17.00 -20.87 5.92
C PHE A 399 -17.66 -20.30 4.66
N MET A 400 -16.87 -20.05 3.60
CA MET A 400 -17.32 -19.64 2.26
C MET A 400 -18.55 -18.71 2.26
N ARG A 401 -18.49 -17.65 3.07
CA ARG A 401 -19.60 -16.73 3.29
C ARG A 401 -19.61 -15.65 2.23
N LEU A 402 -20.80 -15.33 1.72
CA LEU A 402 -21.05 -14.20 0.84
C LEU A 402 -21.87 -13.13 1.59
N TRP A 403 -21.41 -11.89 1.57
CA TRP A 403 -22.19 -10.72 1.92
C TRP A 403 -22.58 -9.99 0.65
N VAL A 404 -23.83 -9.53 0.60
CA VAL A 404 -24.38 -8.75 -0.50
C VAL A 404 -25.09 -7.54 0.07
N TRP A 405 -24.85 -6.37 -0.51
CA TRP A 405 -25.51 -5.12 -0.17
C TRP A 405 -26.26 -4.57 -1.38
N ASN A 406 -27.40 -3.95 -1.15
CA ASN A 406 -28.19 -3.28 -2.18
C ASN A 406 -27.63 -1.87 -2.51
N ALA A 407 -28.29 -1.17 -3.42
CA ALA A 407 -27.88 0.17 -3.83
C ALA A 407 -27.96 1.22 -2.71
N GLU A 408 -28.74 0.94 -1.66
CA GLU A 408 -28.86 1.78 -0.46
C GLU A 408 -27.76 1.47 0.58
N GLY A 409 -26.93 0.46 0.33
CA GLY A 409 -25.86 0.03 1.25
C GLY A 409 -26.35 -0.86 2.40
N GLU A 410 -27.61 -1.30 2.36
CA GLU A 410 -28.19 -2.23 3.33
C GLU A 410 -27.80 -3.67 2.97
N GLU A 411 -27.35 -4.45 3.97
CA GLU A 411 -27.00 -5.85 3.76
C GLU A 411 -28.28 -6.66 3.48
N ILE A 412 -28.28 -7.40 2.38
CA ILE A 412 -29.32 -8.38 2.09
C ILE A 412 -29.12 -9.55 3.06
N PRO A 413 -30.08 -9.85 3.95
CA PRO A 413 -29.86 -10.84 5.00
C PRO A 413 -29.56 -12.21 4.43
N ALA A 414 -28.54 -12.87 4.96
CA ALA A 414 -28.12 -14.22 4.53
C ALA A 414 -29.27 -15.25 4.56
N SER A 415 -30.25 -15.08 5.47
CA SER A 415 -31.44 -15.94 5.56
C SER A 415 -32.37 -15.86 4.36
N THR A 416 -32.24 -14.83 3.52
CA THR A 416 -32.99 -14.65 2.29
C THR A 416 -32.27 -15.18 1.05
N LEU A 417 -30.98 -15.54 1.20
CA LEU A 417 -30.15 -16.04 0.13
C LEU A 417 -30.33 -17.55 -0.01
N ILE A 418 -30.44 -18.02 -1.25
CA ILE A 418 -30.52 -19.46 -1.52
C ILE A 418 -29.08 -19.97 -1.68
N ARG A 419 -28.66 -20.88 -0.81
CA ARG A 419 -27.29 -21.38 -0.77
C ARG A 419 -27.24 -22.87 -1.06
N GLU A 420 -26.44 -23.26 -2.04
CA GLU A 420 -26.22 -24.66 -2.46
C GLU A 420 -24.73 -24.99 -2.41
N GLU A 421 -24.38 -26.12 -1.78
CA GLU A 421 -23.00 -26.60 -1.71
C GLU A 421 -22.77 -27.71 -2.74
N GLY A 422 -21.70 -27.58 -3.50
CA GLY A 422 -21.07 -28.66 -4.25
C GLY A 422 -19.76 -29.11 -3.59
N GLU A 423 -18.99 -29.93 -4.29
CA GLU A 423 -17.73 -30.46 -3.76
C GLU A 423 -16.69 -29.37 -3.46
N ASN A 424 -16.49 -28.41 -4.37
CA ASN A 424 -15.54 -27.29 -4.23
C ASN A 424 -16.17 -25.93 -4.60
N ARG A 425 -17.51 -25.87 -4.60
CA ARG A 425 -18.27 -24.69 -5.01
C ARG A 425 -19.38 -24.39 -4.04
N VAL A 426 -19.59 -23.10 -3.76
CA VAL A 426 -20.76 -22.60 -3.06
C VAL A 426 -21.50 -21.67 -4.00
N THR A 427 -22.74 -22.02 -4.33
CA THR A 427 -23.63 -21.17 -5.09
C THR A 427 -24.52 -20.41 -4.13
N VAL A 428 -24.63 -19.09 -4.31
CA VAL A 428 -25.52 -18.22 -3.55
C VAL A 428 -26.35 -17.41 -4.54
N THR A 429 -27.67 -17.50 -4.45
CA THR A 429 -28.60 -16.76 -5.32
C THR A 429 -29.31 -15.68 -4.53
N VAL A 430 -29.25 -14.45 -5.04
CA VAL A 430 -30.04 -13.29 -4.58
C VAL A 430 -31.31 -13.23 -5.43
N PRO A 431 -32.50 -13.50 -4.86
CA PRO A 431 -33.77 -13.44 -5.60
C PRO A 431 -34.06 -12.03 -6.13
N ALA A 432 -34.68 -11.93 -7.31
CA ALA A 432 -34.97 -10.64 -7.95
C ALA A 432 -35.75 -9.66 -7.04
N GLU A 433 -36.66 -10.16 -6.21
CA GLU A 433 -37.45 -9.34 -5.28
C GLU A 433 -36.65 -8.71 -4.12
N ARG A 434 -35.39 -9.14 -3.92
CA ARG A 434 -34.47 -8.59 -2.92
C ARG A 434 -33.49 -7.58 -3.49
N ILE A 435 -33.46 -7.43 -4.81
CA ILE A 435 -32.57 -6.50 -5.50
C ILE A 435 -33.26 -5.14 -5.55
N THR A 436 -32.79 -4.19 -4.75
CA THR A 436 -33.22 -2.80 -4.81
C THR A 436 -32.14 -1.94 -5.46
N GLY A 437 -32.55 -1.19 -6.49
CA GLY A 437 -31.67 -0.30 -7.23
C GLY A 437 -30.82 -0.97 -8.32
N PRO A 438 -29.92 -0.20 -8.94
CA PRO A 438 -29.26 -0.59 -10.18
C PRO A 438 -27.96 -1.37 -9.98
N TYR A 439 -27.52 -1.63 -8.74
CA TYR A 439 -26.28 -2.36 -8.49
C TYR A 439 -26.34 -3.20 -7.22
N LEU A 440 -25.46 -4.20 -7.16
CA LEU A 440 -25.17 -4.97 -5.96
C LEU A 440 -23.69 -4.83 -5.62
N ASP A 441 -23.42 -4.52 -4.35
CA ASP A 441 -22.09 -4.63 -3.78
C ASP A 441 -21.94 -5.99 -3.10
N PHE A 442 -20.78 -6.63 -3.20
CA PHE A 442 -20.58 -7.95 -2.59
C PHE A 442 -19.13 -8.23 -2.20
N LYS A 443 -19.00 -9.21 -1.31
CA LYS A 443 -17.73 -9.73 -0.80
C LYS A 443 -17.88 -11.17 -0.35
N ALA A 444 -16.85 -11.97 -0.58
CA ALA A 444 -16.74 -13.31 -0.02
C ALA A 444 -15.59 -13.42 0.98
N ALA A 445 -15.72 -14.33 1.95
CA ALA A 445 -14.61 -14.74 2.80
C ALA A 445 -14.69 -16.21 3.21
N ASP A 446 -13.51 -16.81 3.39
CA ASP A 446 -13.35 -18.13 3.98
C ASP A 446 -12.26 -18.09 5.08
N SER A 447 -12.66 -18.32 6.32
CA SER A 447 -11.78 -18.23 7.50
C SER A 447 -12.20 -19.21 8.57
N ARG A 448 -11.24 -19.85 9.26
CA ARG A 448 -11.46 -20.63 10.49
C ARG A 448 -11.98 -19.79 11.66
N GLU A 449 -11.82 -18.48 11.59
CA GLU A 449 -12.31 -17.54 12.59
C GLU A 449 -13.48 -16.73 12.02
N GLU A 450 -14.34 -16.24 12.92
CA GLU A 450 -15.45 -15.38 12.54
C GLU A 450 -14.93 -14.02 12.04
N ILE A 451 -15.69 -13.41 11.14
CA ILE A 451 -15.49 -12.01 10.74
C ILE A 451 -16.54 -11.18 11.48
N ARG A 452 -16.08 -10.35 12.41
CA ARG A 452 -16.90 -9.56 13.34
C ARG A 452 -16.69 -8.07 13.17
N THR A 453 -15.50 -7.64 12.76
CA THR A 453 -15.19 -6.23 12.51
C THR A 453 -14.64 -6.02 11.10
N PRO A 454 -14.61 -4.77 10.59
CA PRO A 454 -13.99 -4.45 9.31
C PRO A 454 -12.51 -4.89 9.21
N GLU A 455 -11.76 -4.84 10.31
CA GLU A 455 -10.36 -5.24 10.41
C GLU A 455 -10.16 -6.74 10.14
N ASP A 456 -11.10 -7.58 10.56
CA ASP A 456 -11.04 -9.02 10.34
C ASP A 456 -10.97 -9.37 8.84
N PHE A 457 -11.47 -8.52 7.94
CA PHE A 457 -11.34 -8.73 6.49
C PHE A 457 -9.91 -8.56 5.94
N TYR A 458 -8.99 -8.05 6.75
CA TYR A 458 -7.57 -7.94 6.42
C TYR A 458 -6.73 -9.01 7.11
N ASP A 459 -7.14 -9.46 8.30
CA ASP A 459 -6.40 -10.39 9.12
C ASP A 459 -6.85 -11.85 8.95
N HIS A 460 -8.13 -12.10 8.77
CA HIS A 460 -8.71 -13.44 8.84
C HIS A 460 -8.94 -14.06 7.47
N GLY A 461 -8.42 -15.28 7.30
CA GLY A 461 -8.73 -16.16 6.19
C GLY A 461 -8.32 -15.62 4.82
N ASP A 462 -9.02 -16.10 3.82
CA ASP A 462 -9.03 -15.53 2.48
C ASP A 462 -10.29 -14.67 2.29
N VAL A 463 -10.11 -13.49 1.71
CA VAL A 463 -11.18 -12.49 1.55
C VAL A 463 -11.11 -11.91 0.15
N LEU A 464 -12.26 -11.80 -0.51
CA LEU A 464 -12.34 -11.39 -1.90
C LEU A 464 -13.46 -10.34 -2.13
N PRO A 465 -13.11 -9.08 -2.50
CA PRO A 465 -11.75 -8.54 -2.54
C PRO A 465 -11.16 -8.42 -1.12
N LEU A 466 -9.85 -8.52 -0.97
CA LEU A 466 -9.16 -8.27 0.31
C LEU A 466 -9.51 -6.90 0.92
N GLY A 467 -9.58 -6.83 2.25
CA GLY A 467 -9.73 -5.58 2.99
C GLY A 467 -11.18 -5.12 3.18
N TYR A 468 -11.47 -3.82 3.24
CA TYR A 468 -12.86 -3.31 3.37
C TYR A 468 -13.51 -3.00 2.02
N ALA A 469 -12.74 -3.01 0.93
CA ALA A 469 -13.24 -2.80 -0.42
C ALA A 469 -14.36 -3.81 -0.76
N LYS A 470 -15.28 -3.45 -1.64
CA LYS A 470 -16.34 -4.36 -2.12
C LYS A 470 -16.24 -4.42 -3.65
N TYR A 471 -16.61 -5.55 -4.23
CA TYR A 471 -16.91 -5.56 -5.66
C TYR A 471 -18.29 -5.00 -5.90
N ARG A 472 -18.48 -4.42 -7.08
CA ARG A 472 -19.76 -3.89 -7.54
C ARG A 472 -20.10 -4.44 -8.92
N VAL A 473 -21.35 -4.87 -9.08
CA VAL A 473 -21.95 -5.13 -10.38
C VAL A 473 -23.16 -4.23 -10.60
N CYS A 474 -23.23 -3.57 -11.75
CA CYS A 474 -24.36 -2.79 -12.21
C CYS A 474 -25.29 -3.68 -13.04
N LEU A 475 -26.58 -3.70 -12.69
CA LEU A 475 -27.62 -4.50 -13.32
C LEU A 475 -28.38 -3.59 -14.31
N SER A 476 -27.89 -3.48 -15.54
CA SER A 476 -28.52 -2.67 -16.59
C SER A 476 -29.51 -3.48 -17.43
N ASP A 477 -30.75 -3.06 -17.58
CA ASP A 477 -31.73 -3.77 -18.42
C ASP A 477 -31.36 -3.86 -19.91
#